data_AF-A0A2V7DN81-F1
#
_entry.id   AF-A0A2V7DN81-F1
#
_cell.length_a   1.000
_cell.length_b   1.000
_cell.length_c   1.000
_cell.angle_alpha   90.00
_cell.angle_beta   90.00
_cell.angle_gamma   90.00
#
_symmetry.space_group_name_H-M   'P 1'
#
loop_
_entity.id
_entity.type
_entity.pdbx_description
1 polymer ?
#
loop_
_entity_poly.entity_id
_entity_poly.type
_entity_poly.pdbx_seq_one_letter_code
_entity_poly.pdbx_strand_id
1 'polypeptide(L)'
;MRNALATSARSALDDIRRGPRRDYTQRRRGERTEWPCYTASRMSGVVLALLVFIVAAAAHVVFSHLVRAVHRERVLIRFMLAASIIYIVAYPFALPILARIAGSSSLPRVLNFLGGLAGMGFLVLGYAEFWSIVERSVSLRLLIDVSEAPAGLARDELGARYSGGRGLRWLMDKRVDDLVGSGMVERQGATLRMTRRGHLVGLVFRAVRAALLMR
;
A
#
# COMPACT_ATOMS: atom_id res chain seq x y z
N MET A 1 -54.56 14.70 -70.42
CA MET A 1 -53.70 15.20 -69.31
C MET A 1 -53.82 14.42 -67.98
N ARG A 2 -54.74 13.47 -67.80
CA ARG A 2 -54.84 12.66 -66.55
C ARG A 2 -53.88 11.45 -66.46
N ASN A 3 -53.33 10.97 -67.58
CA ASN A 3 -52.49 9.77 -67.58
C ASN A 3 -51.00 10.00 -67.28
N ALA A 4 -50.48 11.23 -67.42
CA ALA A 4 -49.06 11.51 -67.16
C ALA A 4 -48.75 11.70 -65.66
N LEU A 5 -49.72 12.17 -64.87
CA LEU A 5 -49.57 12.35 -63.42
C LEU A 5 -49.62 11.03 -62.65
N ALA A 6 -50.35 10.03 -63.15
CA ALA A 6 -50.46 8.71 -62.51
C ALA A 6 -49.17 7.88 -62.63
N THR A 7 -48.42 8.03 -63.72
CA THR A 7 -47.14 7.33 -63.94
C THR A 7 -46.00 7.93 -63.12
N SER A 8 -45.97 9.26 -62.98
CA SER A 8 -44.99 9.96 -62.14
C SER A 8 -45.13 9.57 -60.67
N ALA A 9 -46.37 9.56 -60.15
CA ALA A 9 -46.65 9.20 -58.76
C ALA A 9 -46.33 7.73 -58.42
N ARG A 10 -46.49 6.80 -59.37
CA ARG A 10 -46.10 5.39 -59.17
C ARG A 10 -44.58 5.21 -59.14
N SER A 11 -43.82 5.95 -59.96
CA SER A 11 -42.35 5.85 -59.95
C SER A 11 -41.73 6.39 -58.65
N ALA A 12 -42.29 7.47 -58.09
CA ALA A 12 -41.81 8.04 -56.83
C ALA A 12 -42.10 7.14 -55.61
N LEU A 13 -43.22 6.40 -55.63
CA LEU A 13 -43.57 5.45 -54.57
C LEU A 13 -42.71 4.17 -54.60
N ASP A 14 -42.27 3.73 -55.79
CA ASP A 14 -41.37 2.58 -55.91
C ASP A 14 -39.94 2.90 -55.44
N ASP A 15 -39.49 4.15 -55.59
CA ASP A 15 -38.18 4.59 -55.08
C ASP A 15 -38.14 4.70 -53.55
N ILE A 16 -39.25 5.10 -52.91
CA ILE A 16 -39.34 5.14 -51.43
C ILE A 16 -39.38 3.72 -50.85
N ARG A 17 -39.95 2.74 -51.58
CA ARG A 17 -40.00 1.34 -51.15
C ARG A 17 -38.65 0.64 -51.27
N ARG A 18 -37.77 1.12 -52.15
CA ARG A 18 -36.37 0.71 -52.27
C ARG A 18 -35.47 1.64 -51.46
N GLY A 19 -35.79 1.82 -50.18
CA GLY A 19 -34.87 2.47 -49.25
C GLY A 19 -33.47 1.85 -49.34
N PRO A 20 -32.40 2.64 -49.13
CA PRO A 20 -31.05 2.17 -49.33
C PRO A 20 -30.81 0.99 -48.41
N ARG A 21 -30.67 -0.22 -48.98
CA ARG A 21 -30.11 -1.36 -48.25
C ARG A 21 -28.69 -0.97 -47.89
N ARG A 22 -28.54 -0.37 -46.70
CA ARG A 22 -27.23 -0.19 -46.06
C ARG A 22 -26.66 -1.58 -45.91
N ASP A 23 -25.69 -1.86 -46.76
CA ASP A 23 -24.94 -3.10 -46.72
C ASP A 23 -24.04 -3.06 -45.47
N TYR A 24 -24.57 -3.53 -44.34
CA TYR A 24 -23.86 -3.57 -43.06
C TYR A 24 -22.66 -4.54 -43.09
N THR A 25 -22.48 -5.30 -44.17
CA THR A 25 -21.49 -6.37 -44.23
C THR A 25 -20.09 -5.92 -44.70
N GLN A 26 -19.97 -4.73 -45.31
CA GLN A 26 -18.67 -4.27 -45.83
C GLN A 26 -17.81 -3.51 -44.81
N ARG A 27 -18.37 -3.04 -43.69
CA ARG A 27 -17.63 -2.31 -42.65
C ARG A 27 -16.96 -3.21 -41.60
N ARG A 28 -16.84 -4.52 -41.85
CA ARG A 28 -16.19 -5.49 -40.94
C ARG A 28 -14.84 -6.02 -41.44
N ARG A 29 -14.34 -5.60 -42.61
CA ARG A 29 -13.11 -6.16 -43.20
C ARG A 29 -11.87 -5.24 -43.24
N GLY A 30 -12.01 -3.94 -42.93
CA GLY A 30 -10.89 -2.99 -43.02
C GLY A 30 -10.35 -2.47 -41.70
N GLU A 31 -11.13 -2.57 -40.62
CA GLU A 31 -10.74 -2.08 -39.30
C GLU A 31 -10.81 -3.26 -38.34
N ARG A 32 -9.79 -4.13 -38.38
CA ARG A 32 -9.22 -4.54 -37.10
C ARG A 32 -8.59 -3.27 -36.55
N THR A 33 -9.44 -2.40 -35.97
CA THR A 33 -9.00 -1.61 -34.83
C THR A 33 -8.50 -2.66 -33.86
N GLU A 34 -7.20 -2.90 -33.92
CA GLU A 34 -6.44 -3.25 -32.75
C GLU A 34 -6.94 -2.25 -31.72
N TRP A 35 -7.92 -2.67 -30.92
CA TRP A 35 -8.11 -2.10 -29.61
C TRP A 35 -6.69 -1.96 -29.10
N PRO A 36 -6.22 -0.76 -28.70
CA PRO A 36 -4.99 -0.71 -27.95
C PRO A 36 -5.29 -1.61 -26.76
N CYS A 37 -4.89 -2.88 -26.87
CA CYS A 37 -4.58 -3.70 -25.74
C CYS A 37 -3.77 -2.72 -24.92
N TYR A 38 -4.28 -2.39 -23.74
CA TYR A 38 -3.51 -1.70 -22.74
C TYR A 38 -2.29 -2.60 -22.53
N THR A 39 -1.30 -2.46 -23.42
CA THR A 39 -0.04 -3.17 -23.41
C THR A 39 0.53 -2.71 -22.11
N ALA A 40 0.44 -3.59 -21.10
CA ALA A 40 0.70 -3.30 -19.71
C ALA A 40 1.80 -2.26 -19.63
N SER A 41 1.41 -1.01 -19.37
CA SER A 41 2.31 0.13 -19.47
C SER A 41 3.42 -0.17 -18.47
N ARG A 42 4.60 -0.55 -18.95
CA ARG A 42 5.66 -1.02 -18.08
C ARG A 42 6.09 0.17 -17.23
N MET A 43 5.63 0.19 -15.97
CA MET A 43 5.86 1.29 -15.03
C MET A 43 7.28 1.17 -14.46
N SER A 44 8.27 1.58 -15.24
CA SER A 44 9.69 1.49 -14.87
C SER A 44 9.99 2.20 -13.54
N GLY A 45 9.24 3.25 -13.19
CA GLY A 45 9.38 3.91 -11.89
C GLY A 45 8.95 3.04 -10.71
N VAL A 46 7.87 2.26 -10.86
CA VAL A 46 7.39 1.34 -9.81
C VAL A 46 8.36 0.17 -9.63
N VAL A 47 8.93 -0.33 -10.72
CA VAL A 47 9.95 -1.40 -10.67
C VAL A 47 11.19 -0.92 -9.90
N LEU A 48 11.66 0.30 -10.17
CA LEU A 48 12.77 0.88 -9.42
C LEU A 48 12.44 1.06 -7.94
N ALA A 49 11.25 1.58 -7.64
CA ALA A 49 10.80 1.74 -6.26
C ALA A 49 10.80 0.40 -5.50
N LEU A 50 10.32 -0.66 -6.13
CA LEU A 50 10.33 -2.01 -5.55
C LEU A 50 11.76 -2.51 -5.30
N LEU A 51 12.67 -2.34 -6.25
CA LEU A 51 14.07 -2.75 -6.12
C LEU A 51 14.77 -2.01 -4.98
N VAL A 52 14.63 -0.67 -4.94
CA VAL A 52 15.21 0.16 -3.88
C VAL A 52 14.63 -0.24 -2.52
N PHE A 53 13.32 -0.49 -2.46
CA PHE A 53 12.67 -0.94 -1.24
C PHE A 53 13.20 -2.30 -0.75
N ILE A 54 13.34 -3.29 -1.64
CA ILE A 54 13.87 -4.61 -1.26
C ILE A 54 15.29 -4.49 -0.70
N VAL A 55 16.15 -3.74 -1.38
CA VAL A 55 17.54 -3.53 -0.92
C VAL A 55 17.56 -2.81 0.43
N ALA A 56 16.76 -1.75 0.59
CA ALA A 56 16.67 -1.00 1.85
C ALA A 56 16.09 -1.85 2.99
N ALA A 57 15.07 -2.67 2.72
CA ALA A 57 14.47 -3.57 3.70
C ALA A 57 15.46 -4.66 4.13
N ALA A 58 16.18 -5.27 3.19
CA ALA A 58 17.23 -6.23 3.50
C ALA A 58 18.35 -5.60 4.34
N ALA A 59 18.81 -4.40 3.97
CA ALA A 59 19.80 -3.67 4.74
C ALA A 59 19.31 -3.34 6.16
N HIS A 60 18.03 -2.97 6.33
CA HIS A 60 17.43 -2.74 7.65
C HIS A 60 17.39 -4.02 8.49
N VAL A 61 17.02 -5.17 7.90
CA VAL A 61 17.03 -6.47 8.59
C VAL A 61 18.44 -6.83 9.06
N VAL A 62 19.45 -6.69 8.20
CA VAL A 62 20.85 -6.94 8.56
C VAL A 62 21.30 -5.99 9.66
N PHE A 63 21.02 -4.69 9.53
CA PHE A 63 21.38 -3.69 10.53
C PHE A 63 20.72 -3.97 11.89
N SER A 64 19.44 -4.34 11.89
CA SER A 64 18.71 -4.65 13.12
C SER A 64 19.16 -5.95 13.81
N HIS A 65 19.70 -6.91 13.06
CA HIS A 65 20.32 -8.10 13.62
C HIS A 65 21.69 -7.80 14.27
N LEU A 66 22.44 -6.86 13.70
CA LEU A 66 23.77 -6.47 14.19
C LEU A 66 23.73 -5.45 15.33
N VAL A 67 22.71 -4.58 15.38
CA VAL A 67 22.62 -3.48 16.33
C VAL A 67 21.35 -3.57 17.16
N ARG A 68 21.51 -3.80 18.48
CA ARG A 68 20.41 -3.65 19.45
C ARG A 68 20.06 -2.17 19.62
N ALA A 69 19.25 -1.64 18.70
CA ALA A 69 18.75 -0.28 18.79
C ALA A 69 17.73 -0.15 19.94
N VAL A 70 18.01 0.76 20.89
CA VAL A 70 17.12 1.11 22.01
C VAL A 70 15.86 1.84 21.51
N HIS A 71 15.93 2.53 20.36
CA HIS A 71 14.84 3.30 19.75
C HIS A 71 14.55 2.86 18.31
N ARG A 72 13.91 1.70 18.14
CA ARG A 72 13.71 1.04 16.85
C ARG A 72 12.85 1.84 15.87
N GLU A 73 11.81 2.53 16.35
CA GLU A 73 10.93 3.36 15.51
C GLU A 73 11.67 4.51 14.81
N ARG A 74 12.59 5.20 15.52
CA ARG A 74 13.37 6.32 14.93
C ARG A 74 14.37 5.83 13.89
N VAL A 75 14.96 4.65 14.10
CA VAL A 75 15.86 4.03 13.13
C VAL A 75 15.09 3.64 11.87
N LEU A 76 13.90 3.07 12.03
CA LEU A 76 13.02 2.71 10.93
C LEU A 76 12.67 3.94 10.08
N ILE A 77 12.16 5.01 10.70
CA ILE A 77 11.80 6.27 9.99
C ILE A 77 13.00 6.85 9.23
N ARG A 78 14.20 6.83 9.84
CA ARG A 78 15.42 7.30 9.16
C ARG A 78 15.78 6.43 7.95
N PHE A 79 15.65 5.11 8.07
CA PHE A 79 15.85 4.18 6.97
C PHE A 79 14.84 4.40 5.83
N MET A 80 13.58 4.64 6.19
CA MET A 80 12.48 4.92 5.27
C MET A 80 12.73 6.22 4.48
N LEU A 81 13.18 7.27 5.17
CA LEU A 81 13.51 8.56 4.58
C LEU A 81 14.76 8.45 3.68
N ALA A 82 15.78 7.72 4.13
CA ALA A 82 16.97 7.43 3.33
C ALA A 82 16.61 6.67 2.03
N ALA A 83 15.77 5.63 2.11
CA ALA A 83 15.32 4.88 0.94
C ALA A 83 14.56 5.76 -0.07
N SER A 84 13.73 6.69 0.44
CA SER A 84 13.00 7.65 -0.40
C SER A 84 13.95 8.63 -1.11
N ILE A 85 14.96 9.15 -0.40
CA ILE A 85 16.00 10.00 -1.00
C ILE A 85 16.80 9.22 -2.04
N ILE A 86 17.21 7.99 -1.74
CA ILE A 86 17.93 7.12 -2.68
C ILE A 86 17.11 6.92 -3.95
N TYR A 87 15.80 6.67 -3.84
CA TYR A 87 14.93 6.56 -5.01
C TYR A 87 14.92 7.84 -5.85
N ILE A 88 14.75 9.01 -5.23
CA ILE A 88 14.72 10.31 -5.92
C ILE A 88 16.04 10.55 -6.67
N VAL A 89 17.17 10.29 -6.02
CA VAL A 89 18.50 10.48 -6.61
C VAL A 89 18.79 9.43 -7.68
N ALA A 90 18.43 8.16 -7.46
CA ALA A 90 18.70 7.07 -8.38
C ALA A 90 17.84 7.11 -9.64
N TYR A 91 16.61 7.62 -9.57
CA TYR A 91 15.66 7.65 -10.69
C TYR A 91 16.22 8.23 -12.01
N PRO A 92 16.86 9.42 -12.05
CA PRO A 92 17.42 9.96 -13.29
C PRO A 92 18.54 9.09 -13.88
N PHE A 93 19.36 8.47 -13.04
CA PHE A 93 20.48 7.60 -13.49
C PHE A 93 20.01 6.20 -13.90
N ALA A 94 18.95 5.71 -13.26
CA ALA A 94 18.38 4.40 -13.54
C ALA A 94 17.51 4.40 -14.79
N LEU A 95 16.99 5.56 -15.23
CA LEU A 95 16.12 5.70 -16.41
C LEU A 95 16.68 5.03 -17.69
N PRO A 96 17.94 5.25 -18.11
CA PRO A 96 18.49 4.59 -19.30
C PRO A 96 18.66 3.07 -19.13
N ILE A 97 18.94 2.60 -17.91
CA ILE A 97 19.11 1.17 -17.60
C ILE A 97 17.74 0.48 -17.57
N LEU A 98 16.76 1.10 -16.92
CA LEU A 98 15.37 0.63 -16.86
C LEU A 98 14.73 0.59 -18.24
N ALA A 99 15.02 1.56 -19.11
CA ALA A 99 14.53 1.53 -20.49
C ALA A 99 15.04 0.30 -21.26
N ARG A 100 16.23 -0.22 -20.94
CA ARG A 100 16.78 -1.45 -21.54
C ARG A 100 16.18 -2.72 -20.94
N ILE A 101 15.98 -2.77 -19.62
CA ILE A 101 15.54 -3.98 -18.90
C ILE A 101 14.01 -4.09 -18.89
N ALA A 102 13.34 -3.02 -18.48
CA ALA A 102 11.88 -2.96 -18.33
C ALA A 102 11.19 -2.35 -19.56
N GLY A 103 11.93 -1.89 -20.57
CA GLY A 103 11.36 -1.20 -21.73
C GLY A 103 11.03 0.26 -21.45
N SER A 104 10.83 1.04 -22.52
CA SER A 104 10.41 2.44 -22.40
C SER A 104 8.97 2.52 -21.90
N SER A 105 8.74 3.25 -20.80
CA SER A 105 7.40 3.57 -20.35
C SER A 105 6.70 4.44 -21.39
N SER A 106 5.47 4.10 -21.77
CA SER A 106 4.59 4.97 -22.57
C SER A 106 4.11 6.21 -21.82
N LEU A 107 4.31 6.25 -20.50
CA LEU A 107 3.93 7.36 -19.64
C LEU A 107 4.94 8.52 -19.72
N PRO A 108 4.46 9.78 -19.60
CA PRO A 108 5.31 10.93 -19.36
C PRO A 108 6.24 10.68 -18.17
N ARG A 109 7.51 11.12 -18.28
CA ARG A 109 8.56 10.85 -17.27
C ARG A 109 8.16 11.27 -15.87
N VAL A 110 7.42 12.39 -15.74
CA VAL A 110 6.93 12.92 -14.47
C VAL A 110 5.89 12.00 -13.86
N LEU A 111 4.93 11.49 -14.63
CA LEU A 111 3.91 10.56 -14.11
C LEU A 111 4.52 9.22 -13.71
N ASN A 112 5.49 8.71 -14.47
CA ASN A 112 6.22 7.50 -14.10
C ASN A 112 7.04 7.68 -12.81
N PHE A 113 7.66 8.86 -12.63
CA PHE A 113 8.38 9.21 -11.41
C PHE A 113 7.44 9.27 -10.20
N LEU A 114 6.33 10.01 -10.32
CA LEU A 114 5.33 10.18 -9.27
C LEU A 114 4.66 8.85 -8.91
N GLY A 115 4.39 8.00 -9.91
CA GLY A 115 3.86 6.65 -9.68
C GLY A 115 4.81 5.78 -8.86
N GLY A 116 6.11 5.79 -9.19
CA GLY A 116 7.11 5.08 -8.39
C GLY A 116 7.32 5.69 -7.01
N LEU A 117 7.26 7.03 -6.87
CA LEU A 117 7.36 7.70 -5.58
C LEU A 117 6.17 7.36 -4.66
N ALA A 118 4.95 7.35 -5.21
CA ALA A 118 3.76 6.94 -4.49
C ALA A 118 3.81 5.46 -4.10
N GLY A 119 4.26 4.59 -5.02
CA GLY A 119 4.49 3.17 -4.74
C GLY A 119 5.53 2.96 -3.64
N MET A 120 6.61 3.73 -3.66
CA MET A 120 7.63 3.73 -2.61
C MET A 120 7.02 4.13 -1.26
N GLY A 121 6.27 5.23 -1.22
CA GLY A 121 5.56 5.67 -0.01
C GLY A 121 4.63 4.59 0.55
N PHE A 122 3.90 3.89 -0.31
CA PHE A 122 3.03 2.78 0.09
C PHE A 122 3.80 1.59 0.67
N LEU A 123 4.86 1.13 0.01
CA LEU A 123 5.73 0.04 0.49
C LEU A 123 6.36 0.39 1.84
N VAL A 124 6.81 1.64 1.96
CA VAL A 124 7.41 2.20 3.16
C VAL A 124 6.42 2.18 4.32
N LEU A 125 5.22 2.75 4.15
CA LEU A 125 4.17 2.75 5.17
C LEU A 125 3.73 1.32 5.55
N GLY A 126 3.57 0.45 4.56
CA GLY A 126 3.22 -0.95 4.79
C GLY A 126 4.26 -1.70 5.63
N TYR A 127 5.54 -1.46 5.36
CA TYR A 127 6.63 -2.05 6.15
C TYR A 127 6.70 -1.50 7.58
N ALA A 128 6.47 -0.19 7.75
CA ALA A 128 6.40 0.42 9.06
C ALA A 128 5.25 -0.15 9.91
N GLU A 129 4.08 -0.32 9.31
CA GLU A 129 2.92 -0.90 9.98
C GLU A 129 3.14 -2.38 10.28
N PHE A 130 3.70 -3.14 9.34
CA PHE A 130 4.09 -4.53 9.57
C PHE A 130 5.02 -4.66 10.78
N TRP A 131 6.05 -3.81 10.86
CA TRP A 131 6.98 -3.82 11.99
C TRP A 131 6.30 -3.41 13.30
N SER A 132 5.42 -2.41 13.26
CA SER A 132 4.59 -2.00 14.40
C SER A 132 3.75 -3.17 14.91
N ILE A 133 3.11 -3.95 14.03
CA ILE A 133 2.33 -5.14 14.42
C ILE A 133 3.23 -6.20 15.04
N VAL A 134 4.38 -6.51 14.43
CA VAL A 134 5.34 -7.50 14.95
C VAL A 134 5.82 -7.12 16.34
N GLU A 135 6.17 -5.84 16.56
CA GLU A 135 6.58 -5.39 17.88
C GLU A 135 5.41 -5.34 18.87
N ARG A 136 4.22 -4.93 18.44
CA ARG A 136 3.11 -4.74 19.38
C ARG A 136 2.32 -6.02 19.65
N SER A 137 2.48 -7.07 18.85
CA SER A 137 1.77 -8.34 19.02
C SER A 137 2.32 -9.11 20.22
N VAL A 138 1.50 -9.18 21.27
CA VAL A 138 1.75 -10.03 22.45
C VAL A 138 1.70 -11.50 22.04
N SER A 139 0.74 -11.88 21.20
CA SER A 139 0.55 -13.25 20.73
C SER A 139 1.75 -13.78 19.96
N LEU A 140 2.37 -12.96 19.10
CA LEU A 140 3.55 -13.38 18.35
C LEU A 140 4.75 -13.63 19.28
N ARG A 141 4.94 -12.77 20.29
CA ARG A 141 6.00 -12.97 21.29
C ARG A 141 5.76 -14.21 22.15
N LEU A 142 4.52 -14.43 22.57
CA LEU A 142 4.15 -15.67 23.28
C LEU A 142 4.41 -16.90 22.42
N LEU A 143 4.11 -16.85 21.11
CA LEU A 143 4.36 -17.96 20.20
C LEU A 143 5.87 -18.23 20.05
N ILE A 144 6.71 -17.19 19.97
CA ILE A 144 8.17 -17.33 19.96
C ILE A 144 8.65 -17.94 21.28
N ASP A 145 8.24 -17.39 22.42
CA ASP A 145 8.64 -17.87 23.75
C ASP A 145 8.21 -19.34 23.98
N VAL A 146 7.05 -19.76 23.46
CA VAL A 146 6.58 -21.16 23.49
C VAL A 146 7.37 -22.04 22.52
N SER A 147 7.68 -21.55 21.32
CA SER A 147 8.46 -22.30 20.32
C SER A 147 9.90 -22.57 20.78
N GLU A 148 10.46 -21.71 21.61
CA GLU A 148 11.78 -21.86 22.21
C GLU A 148 11.80 -22.80 23.44
N ALA A 149 10.62 -23.25 23.91
CA ALA A 149 10.48 -24.15 25.05
C ALA A 149 10.00 -25.56 24.61
N PRO A 150 10.91 -26.47 24.23
CA PRO A 150 10.57 -27.78 23.66
C PRO A 150 9.77 -28.71 24.59
N ALA A 151 9.77 -28.47 25.91
CA ALA A 151 9.02 -29.26 26.89
C ALA A 151 7.57 -28.77 27.11
N GLY A 152 7.15 -27.69 26.43
CA GLY A 152 5.92 -26.98 26.77
C GLY A 152 6.10 -26.07 27.99
N LEU A 153 5.17 -25.13 28.16
CA LEU A 153 5.21 -24.13 29.23
C LEU A 153 3.89 -24.16 30.00
N ALA A 154 3.97 -24.28 31.33
CA ALA A 154 2.80 -24.06 32.17
C ALA A 154 2.36 -22.58 32.08
N ARG A 155 1.07 -22.30 32.29
CA ARG A 155 0.49 -20.95 32.18
C ARG A 155 1.21 -19.92 33.06
N ASP A 156 1.61 -20.32 34.25
CA ASP A 156 2.27 -19.44 35.22
C ASP A 156 3.74 -19.17 34.83
N GLU A 157 4.39 -20.16 34.25
CA GLU A 157 5.75 -20.02 33.70
C GLU A 157 5.78 -19.17 32.43
N LEU A 158 4.71 -19.21 31.63
CA LEU A 158 4.56 -18.37 30.44
C LEU A 158 4.55 -16.88 30.81
N GLY A 159 3.85 -16.52 31.89
CA GLY A 159 3.80 -15.15 32.40
C GLY A 159 5.15 -14.65 32.93
N ALA A 160 5.96 -15.55 33.50
CA ALA A 160 7.30 -15.24 34.02
C ALA A 160 8.36 -15.19 32.92
N ARG A 161 8.32 -16.12 31.95
CA ARG A 161 9.25 -16.17 30.81
C ARG A 161 8.97 -15.13 29.73
N TYR A 162 7.80 -14.50 29.74
CA TYR A 162 7.41 -13.52 28.72
C TYR A 162 8.52 -12.50 28.42
N SER A 163 8.88 -12.39 27.14
CA SER A 163 9.92 -11.49 26.65
C SER A 163 11.33 -11.78 27.21
N GLY A 164 11.68 -13.05 27.36
CA GLY A 164 13.00 -13.49 27.84
C GLY A 164 13.18 -13.30 29.36
N GLY A 165 12.14 -13.61 30.14
CA GLY A 165 12.20 -13.57 31.61
C GLY A 165 11.86 -12.21 32.26
N ARG A 166 11.44 -11.22 31.47
CA ARG A 166 11.05 -9.89 32.00
C ARG A 166 9.62 -9.87 32.54
N GLY A 167 8.81 -10.83 32.12
CA GLY A 167 7.45 -11.04 32.58
C GLY A 167 6.43 -10.03 32.05
N LEU A 168 5.15 -10.31 32.32
CA LEU A 168 4.03 -9.49 31.85
C LEU A 168 3.99 -8.08 32.48
N ARG A 169 4.57 -7.90 33.67
CA ARG A 169 4.68 -6.58 34.31
C ARG A 169 5.55 -5.63 33.49
N TRP A 170 6.69 -6.12 32.99
CA TRP A 170 7.55 -5.33 32.11
C TRP A 170 6.85 -4.91 30.81
N LEU A 171 5.95 -5.75 30.27
CA LEU A 171 5.12 -5.35 29.13
C LEU A 171 4.26 -4.14 29.47
N MET A 172 3.54 -4.19 30.59
CA MET A 172 2.65 -3.11 31.01
C MET A 172 3.43 -1.82 31.27
N ASP A 173 4.57 -1.92 31.96
CA ASP A 173 5.45 -0.78 32.21
C ASP A 173 5.94 -0.17 30.90
N LYS A 174 6.44 -1.00 29.97
CA LYS A 174 6.86 -0.52 28.65
C LYS A 174 5.73 0.17 27.88
N ARG A 175 4.51 -0.37 27.93
CA ARG A 175 3.36 0.27 27.25
C ARG A 175 3.01 1.62 27.85
N VAL A 176 3.06 1.74 29.17
CA VAL A 176 2.85 3.01 29.86
C VAL A 176 3.95 3.99 29.46
N ASP A 177 5.20 3.55 29.44
CA ASP A 177 6.33 4.40 29.05
C ASP A 177 6.27 4.83 27.58
N ASP A 178 5.80 3.96 26.66
CA ASP A 178 5.53 4.32 25.27
C ASP A 178 4.40 5.37 25.16
N LEU A 179 3.33 5.23 25.95
CA LEU A 179 2.23 6.20 26.01
C LEU A 179 2.66 7.55 26.61
N VAL A 180 3.55 7.53 27.58
CA VAL A 180 4.15 8.74 28.15
C VAL A 180 5.12 9.38 27.15
N GLY A 181 5.99 8.59 26.52
CA GLY A 181 6.93 9.06 25.51
C GLY A 181 6.27 9.65 24.26
N SER A 182 5.08 9.16 23.90
CA SER A 182 4.25 9.72 22.82
C SER A 182 3.48 11.00 23.21
N GLY A 183 3.51 11.39 24.49
CA GLY A 183 2.78 12.55 25.00
C GLY A 183 1.26 12.37 25.07
N MET A 184 0.77 11.12 25.02
CA MET A 184 -0.66 10.81 25.15
C MET A 184 -1.10 10.71 26.61
N VAL A 185 -0.18 10.32 27.50
CA VAL A 185 -0.39 10.18 28.94
C VAL A 185 0.73 10.91 29.68
N GLU A 186 0.42 11.51 30.82
CA GLU A 186 1.39 12.10 31.75
C GLU A 186 1.36 11.33 33.07
N ARG A 187 2.53 11.09 33.65
CA ARG A 187 2.65 10.56 35.02
C ARG A 187 2.45 11.67 36.03
N GLN A 188 1.47 11.52 36.92
CA GLN A 188 1.28 12.36 38.11
C GLN A 188 1.45 11.50 39.36
N GLY A 189 2.71 11.35 39.83
CA GLY A 189 3.02 10.48 40.96
C GLY A 189 2.67 9.01 40.67
N ALA A 190 1.74 8.45 41.44
CA ALA A 190 1.26 7.07 41.26
C ALA A 190 0.10 6.94 40.25
N THR A 191 -0.43 8.05 39.73
CA THR A 191 -1.57 8.02 38.80
C THR A 191 -1.16 8.42 37.38
N LEU A 192 -1.88 7.88 36.40
CA LEU A 192 -1.71 8.19 34.99
C LEU A 192 -2.87 9.09 34.56
N ARG A 193 -2.55 10.26 33.97
CA ARG A 193 -3.56 11.20 33.47
C ARG A 193 -3.42 11.36 31.96
N MET A 194 -4.54 11.36 31.24
CA MET A 194 -4.52 11.59 29.79
C MET A 194 -4.23 13.05 29.49
N THR A 195 -3.43 13.30 28.46
CA THR A 195 -3.23 14.65 27.92
C THR A 195 -4.39 15.06 27.03
N ARG A 196 -4.47 16.34 26.62
CA ARG A 196 -5.48 16.79 25.63
C ARG A 196 -5.39 16.00 24.32
N ARG A 197 -4.18 15.66 23.88
CA ARG A 197 -3.94 14.82 22.69
C ARG A 197 -4.43 13.39 22.91
N GLY A 198 -4.11 12.81 24.07
CA GLY A 198 -4.62 11.49 24.45
C GLY A 198 -6.14 11.44 24.46
N HIS A 199 -6.81 12.47 24.99
CA HIS A 199 -8.27 12.55 25.00
C HIS A 199 -8.88 12.59 23.60
N LEU A 200 -8.31 13.36 22.67
CA LEU A 200 -8.79 13.41 21.30
C LEU A 200 -8.67 12.04 20.60
N VAL A 201 -7.49 11.41 20.73
CA VAL A 201 -7.27 10.07 20.17
C VAL A 201 -8.23 9.05 20.80
N GLY A 202 -8.40 9.09 22.12
CA GLY A 202 -9.35 8.23 22.84
C GLY A 202 -10.80 8.42 22.39
N LEU A 203 -11.21 9.67 22.09
CA LEU A 203 -12.54 9.98 21.57
C LEU A 203 -12.75 9.36 20.18
N VAL A 204 -11.79 9.54 19.27
CA VAL A 204 -11.84 8.98 17.92
C VAL A 204 -11.92 7.45 17.98
N PHE A 205 -11.07 6.80 18.77
CA PHE A 205 -11.10 5.34 18.92
C PHE A 205 -12.39 4.83 19.56
N ARG A 206 -12.96 5.57 20.52
CA ARG A 206 -14.28 5.24 21.07
C ARG A 206 -15.37 5.32 20.00
N ALA A 207 -15.36 6.36 19.17
CA ALA A 207 -16.32 6.52 18.08
C ALA A 207 -16.18 5.41 17.04
N VAL A 208 -14.96 5.08 16.63
CA VAL A 208 -14.67 3.97 15.71
C VAL A 208 -15.10 2.63 16.30
N ARG A 209 -14.78 2.36 17.58
CA ARG A 209 -15.21 1.14 18.27
C ARG A 209 -16.73 1.05 18.31
N ALA A 210 -17.42 2.15 18.61
CA ALA A 210 -18.88 2.19 18.59
C ALA A 210 -19.43 1.91 17.20
N ALA A 211 -18.85 2.50 16.14
CA ALA A 211 -19.28 2.27 14.77
C ALA A 211 -19.03 0.83 14.27
N LEU A 212 -17.90 0.20 14.68
CA LEU A 212 -17.50 -1.13 14.21
C LEU A 212 -18.09 -2.28 15.04
N LEU A 213 -18.35 -2.07 16.34
CA LEU A 213 -18.98 -3.07 17.22
C LEU A 213 -20.50 -2.91 17.34
N MET A 214 -21.11 -1.95 16.64
CA MET A 214 -22.56 -1.93 16.39
C MET A 214 -22.90 -2.95 15.28
N ARG A 215 -22.72 -4.23 15.58
CA ARG A 215 -23.38 -5.37 14.94
C ARG A 215 -23.53 -6.49 15.97
#